data_AF-A0A2E7PXW2-F1
#
_entry.id   AF-A0A2E7PXW2-F1
#
_cell.length_a   1.000
_cell.length_b   1.000
_cell.length_c   1.000
_cell.angle_alpha   90.00
_cell.angle_beta   90.00
_cell.angle_gamma   90.00
#
_symmetry.space_group_name_H-M   'P 1'
#
loop_
_entity.id
_entity.type
_entity.pdbx_description
1 polymer ?
#
loop_
_entity_poly.entity_id
_entity_poly.type
_entity_poly.pdbx_seq_one_letter_code
_entity_poly.pdbx_strand_id
1 'polypeptide(L)' 'MISKPLLLTLLALLAPLFARAQTLHPWTDLQGRTLQATFVKSDGTTVTINWNGQVVPIPLATLSPASQELA' A
#
# COMPACT_ATOMS: atom_id res chain seq x y z
N MET A 1 15.23 -44.54 28.60
CA MET A 1 14.83 -44.03 27.26
C MET A 1 13.80 -42.93 27.50
N ILE A 2 14.24 -41.67 27.53
CA ILE A 2 13.42 -40.50 27.92
C ILE A 2 13.07 -39.69 26.67
N SER A 3 11.82 -39.27 26.66
CA SER A 3 10.97 -38.76 25.58
C SER A 3 11.18 -37.29 25.16
N LYS A 4 10.82 -37.03 23.89
CA LYS A 4 10.28 -35.80 23.29
C LYS A 4 11.17 -34.53 23.22
N PRO A 5 11.32 -34.00 22.00
CA PRO A 5 11.22 -32.56 21.78
C PRO A 5 10.02 -32.29 20.86
N LEU A 6 8.80 -32.39 21.40
CA LEU A 6 7.59 -31.94 20.70
C LEU A 6 7.37 -30.45 21.01
N LEU A 7 8.36 -29.59 20.70
CA LEU A 7 8.26 -28.15 20.99
C LEU A 7 8.58 -27.24 19.80
N LEU A 8 8.91 -27.78 18.62
CA LEU A 8 9.27 -26.95 17.47
C LEU A 8 8.12 -26.71 16.47
N THR A 9 6.95 -27.33 16.67
CA THR A 9 5.84 -27.25 15.69
C THR A 9 4.83 -26.12 15.92
N LEU A 10 4.94 -25.31 16.98
CA LEU A 10 3.89 -24.34 17.34
C LEU A 10 4.15 -22.88 16.92
N LEU A 11 5.34 -22.51 16.42
CA LEU A 11 5.65 -21.09 16.15
C LEU A 11 5.39 -20.61 14.70
N ALA A 12 5.01 -21.50 13.77
CA ALA A 12 4.90 -21.15 12.35
C ALA A 12 3.47 -20.82 11.86
N LEU A 13 2.46 -20.83 12.73
CA LEU A 13 1.05 -20.66 12.34
C LEU A 13 0.51 -19.22 12.49
N LEU A 14 1.34 -18.24 12.84
CA LEU A 14 0.89 -16.87 13.15
C LEU A 14 1.31 -15.78 12.15
N ALA A 15 1.62 -16.13 10.91
CA ALA A 15 1.91 -15.16 9.84
C ALA A 15 1.14 -15.56 8.57
N PRO A 16 -0.14 -15.16 8.45
CA PRO A 16 -0.37 -13.91 7.74
C PRO A 16 -1.63 -13.16 8.24
N LEU A 17 -1.76 -12.88 9.54
CA LEU A 17 -2.92 -12.09 10.01
C LEU A 17 -2.83 -10.58 9.69
N PHE A 18 -1.67 -10.13 9.19
CA PHE A 18 -1.39 -8.70 8.97
C PHE A 18 -1.05 -8.34 7.52
N ALA A 19 -1.23 -9.25 6.56
CA ALA A 19 -1.21 -8.87 5.15
C ALA A 19 -2.52 -8.14 4.82
N ARG A 20 -2.62 -6.86 5.19
CA ARG A 20 -3.70 -5.99 4.71
C ARG A 20 -3.60 -5.97 3.18
N ALA A 21 -4.64 -6.42 2.50
CA ALA A 21 -4.77 -6.21 1.07
C ALA A 21 -4.68 -4.69 0.81
N GLN A 22 -3.60 -4.26 0.18
CA GLN A 22 -3.41 -2.87 -0.20
C GLN A 22 -4.25 -2.64 -1.46
N THR A 23 -5.22 -1.73 -1.40
CA THR A 23 -5.99 -1.35 -2.58
C THR A 23 -5.09 -0.56 -3.52
N LEU A 24 -4.87 -1.08 -4.72
CA LEU A 24 -4.17 -0.36 -5.79
C LEU A 24 -5.17 0.49 -6.56
N HIS A 25 -4.83 1.76 -6.75
CA HIS A 25 -5.58 2.68 -7.58
C HIS A 25 -4.71 3.21 -8.72
N PRO A 26 -5.30 3.49 -9.90
CA PRO A 26 -4.61 4.19 -10.97
C PRO A 26 -4.51 5.68 -10.64
N TRP A 27 -3.28 6.18 -10.58
CA TRP A 27 -2.98 7.60 -10.43
C TRP A 27 -2.45 8.12 -11.76
N THR A 28 -3.25 8.95 -12.43
CA THR A 28 -2.98 9.50 -13.76
C THR A 28 -2.67 10.99 -13.64
N ASP A 29 -1.54 11.41 -14.18
CA ASP A 29 -1.17 12.82 -14.24
C ASP A 29 -1.84 13.58 -15.40
N LEU A 30 -1.64 14.90 -15.45
CA LEU A 30 -2.18 15.75 -16.53
C LEU A 30 -1.63 15.42 -17.92
N GLN A 31 -0.53 14.67 -18.02
CA GLN A 31 0.04 14.20 -19.30
C GLN A 31 -0.50 12.82 -19.70
N GLY A 32 -1.37 12.21 -18.88
CA GLY A 32 -1.96 10.89 -19.12
C GLY A 32 -1.07 9.71 -18.69
N ARG A 33 0.08 9.96 -18.05
CA ARG A 33 0.91 8.87 -17.52
C ARG A 33 0.23 8.32 -16.28
N THR A 34 0.13 6.99 -16.18
CA THR A 34 -0.58 6.31 -15.09
C THR A 34 0.36 5.39 -14.32
N LEU A 35 0.34 5.49 -12.99
CA LEU A 35 0.98 4.53 -12.08
C LEU A 35 -0.06 3.82 -11.23
N GLN A 36 0.27 2.62 -10.75
CA GLN A 36 -0.55 1.89 -9.78
C GLN A 36 0.06 2.04 -8.39
N ALA A 37 -0.71 2.57 -7.45
CA ALA A 37 -0.23 2.77 -6.09
C ALA A 37 -1.37 2.79 -5.08
N THR A 38 -1.02 2.63 -3.80
CA THR A 38 -1.98 2.65 -2.70
C THR A 38 -2.03 4.03 -2.07
N PHE A 39 -3.24 4.51 -1.80
CA PHE A 39 -3.44 5.74 -1.03
C PHE A 39 -2.86 5.61 0.39
N VAL A 40 -2.15 6.64 0.86
CA VAL A 40 -1.66 6.71 2.24
C VAL A 40 -2.38 7.81 3.03
N LYS A 41 -2.41 9.04 2.50
CA LYS A 41 -3.10 10.20 3.10
C LYS A 41 -3.22 11.35 2.09
N SER A 42 -4.04 12.34 2.40
CA SER A 42 -4.12 13.62 1.69
C SER A 42 -4.23 14.77 2.69
N ASP A 43 -3.73 15.95 2.31
CA ASP A 43 -3.87 17.20 3.07
C ASP A 43 -4.69 18.28 2.33
N GLY A 44 -5.36 17.89 1.24
CA GLY A 44 -6.13 18.79 0.39
C GLY A 44 -5.32 19.54 -0.68
N THR A 45 -3.98 19.50 -0.61
CA THR A 45 -3.10 20.03 -1.65
C THR A 45 -2.22 18.95 -2.28
N THR A 46 -1.90 17.91 -1.51
CA THR A 46 -0.99 16.84 -1.86
C THR A 46 -1.60 15.50 -1.45
N VAL A 47 -1.57 14.53 -2.35
CA VAL A 47 -1.83 13.12 -2.01
C VAL A 47 -0.50 12.41 -1.78
N THR A 48 -0.41 11.65 -0.71
CA THR A 48 0.71 10.75 -0.45
C THR A 48 0.29 9.34 -0.84
N ILE A 49 1.07 8.73 -1.72
CA ILE A 49 0.85 7.36 -2.18
C ILE A 49 2.01 6.45 -1.78
N ASN A 50 1.74 5.15 -1.65
CA ASN A 50 2.75 4.12 -1.58
C ASN A 50 2.88 3.48 -2.97
N TRP A 51 3.96 3.80 -3.67
CA TRP A 51 4.31 3.25 -4.96
C TRP A 51 5.44 2.23 -4.80
N ASN A 52 5.12 0.95 -4.93
CA ASN A 52 6.09 -0.16 -4.82
C ASN A 52 6.96 -0.09 -3.55
N GLY A 53 6.35 0.27 -2.41
CA GLY A 53 7.04 0.41 -1.12
C GLY A 53 7.61 1.81 -0.86
N GLN A 54 7.64 2.69 -1.84
CA GLN A 54 8.10 4.07 -1.69
C GLN A 54 6.93 5.00 -1.39
N VAL A 55 7.05 5.77 -0.31
CA VAL A 55 6.05 6.78 0.06
C VAL A 55 6.37 8.08 -0.65
N VAL A 56 5.52 8.47 -1.60
CA VAL A 56 5.75 9.61 -2.51
C VAL A 56 4.60 10.62 -2.37
N PRO A 57 4.90 11.90 -2.08
CA PRO A 57 3.93 12.98 -2.18
C PRO A 57 3.76 13.44 -3.64
N ILE A 58 2.52 13.61 -4.09
CA ILE A 58 2.16 14.13 -5.41
C ILE A 58 1.22 15.32 -5.23
N PRO A 59 1.55 16.50 -5.78
CA PRO A 59 0.63 17.64 -5.75
C PRO A 59 -0.65 17.32 -6.53
N LEU A 60 -1.82 17.51 -5.92
CA LEU A 60 -3.12 17.18 -6.53
C LEU A 60 -3.35 17.92 -7.85
N ALA A 61 -2.88 19.16 -7.94
CA ALA A 61 -2.94 19.99 -9.14
C ALA A 61 -2.21 19.39 -10.37
N THR A 62 -1.36 18.37 -10.18
CA THR A 62 -0.66 17.66 -11.26
C THR A 62 -1.37 16.39 -11.72
N LEU A 63 -2.45 16.00 -11.06
CA LEU A 63 -3.25 14.82 -11.36
C LEU A 63 -4.48 15.16 -12.20
N SER A 64 -4.94 14.18 -12.97
CA SER A 64 -6.23 14.24 -13.65
C SER A 64 -7.39 14.38 -12.63
N PRO A 65 -8.55 14.93 -13.01
CA PRO A 65 -9.70 15.04 -12.11
C PRO A 65 -10.10 13.71 -11.46
N ALA A 66 -10.12 12.62 -12.22
CA ALA A 66 -10.46 11.29 -11.70
C ALA A 66 -9.47 10.81 -10.62
N SER A 67 -8.17 11.14 -10.77
CA SER A 67 -7.18 10.79 -9.74
C SER A 67 -7.20 11.73 -8.54
N GLN A 68 -7.70 12.96 -8.69
CA GLN A 68 -7.94 13.86 -7.55
C GLN A 68 -9.08 13.34 -6.66
N GLU A 69 -10.11 12.70 -7.24
CA GLU A 69 -11.24 12.12 -6.50
C GLU A 69 -10.86 10.91 -5.63
N LEU A 70 -9.68 10.31 -5.85
CA LEU A 70 -9.17 9.20 -5.05
C LEU A 70 -8.51 9.65 -3.73
N ALA A 71 -8.25 10.95 -3.57
CA ALA A 71 -7.42 11.51 -2.51
C ALA A 71 -8.20 12.04 -1.30
#